data_AF-A0A645AWI5-F1
#
_entry.id   AF-A0A645AWI5-F1
#
_cell.length_a   1.000
_cell.length_b   1.000
_cell.length_c   1.000
_cell.angle_alpha   90.00
_cell.angle_beta   90.00
_cell.angle_gamma   90.00
#
_symmetry.space_group_name_H-M   'P 1'
#
loop_
_entity.id
_entity.type
_entity.pdbx_description
1 polymer ?
#
loop_
_entity_poly.entity_id
_entity_poly.type
_entity_poly.pdbx_seq_one_letter_code
_entity_poly.pdbx_strand_id
1 'polypeptide(L)'
;MSVEYYKSSSNSTKNDKNMPKLMKNVKTEPINLKIIEKFSPTIISFETPEEFKEYLSENIEELKNWTTQKLNTQYHINGYRITKIKGEISLRKVNGTNTNVDIDNDYIDANAIYELLNNLNTKIDKFINLLHQ
;
A
#
# COMPACT_ATOMS: atom_id res chain seq x y z
N MET A 1 13.28 42.33 16.40
CA MET A 1 13.21 42.27 14.93
C MET A 1 11.96 41.49 14.58
N SER A 2 10.95 42.18 14.06
CA SER A 2 9.67 41.59 13.67
C SER A 2 9.70 41.36 12.17
N VAL A 3 9.57 40.12 11.72
CA VAL A 3 9.55 39.79 10.30
C VAL A 3 8.09 39.66 9.87
N GLU A 4 7.63 40.63 9.10
CA GLU A 4 6.35 40.62 8.41
C GLU A 4 6.35 39.55 7.31
N TYR A 5 5.31 38.73 7.27
CA TYR A 5 4.99 37.98 6.05
C TYR A 5 3.53 38.26 5.66
N TYR A 6 3.41 38.75 4.43
CA TYR A 6 2.21 39.20 3.75
C TYR A 6 1.28 38.02 3.43
N LYS A 7 -0.03 38.22 3.60
CA LYS A 7 -1.07 37.28 3.20
C LYS A 7 -1.68 37.74 1.88
N SER A 8 -1.39 37.03 0.79
CA SER A 8 -2.10 37.20 -0.48
C SER A 8 -3.38 36.35 -0.46
N SER A 9 -4.52 37.02 -0.60
CA SER A 9 -5.84 36.40 -0.78
C SER A 9 -6.28 36.57 -2.22
N SER A 10 -6.72 35.48 -2.84
CA SER A 10 -7.85 35.50 -3.76
C SER A 10 -8.65 34.23 -3.45
N ASN A 11 -9.95 34.31 -3.13
CA ASN A 11 -10.96 34.59 -4.13
C ASN A 11 -12.20 35.25 -3.53
N SER A 12 -12.78 36.14 -4.35
CA SER A 12 -14.01 36.87 -4.09
C SER A 12 -15.22 35.94 -4.13
N THR A 13 -16.18 36.16 -3.23
CA THR A 13 -17.60 36.23 -3.62
C THR A 13 -18.40 37.03 -2.58
N LYS A 14 -18.75 38.25 -3.00
CA LYS A 14 -19.92 39.10 -2.72
C LYS A 14 -20.72 38.87 -1.41
N ASN A 15 -20.63 39.88 -0.54
CA ASN A 15 -21.67 40.59 0.21
C ASN A 15 -22.95 39.83 0.65
N ASP A 16 -23.11 39.69 1.97
CA ASP A 16 -24.30 40.22 2.66
C ASP A 16 -24.09 40.31 4.20
N LYS A 17 -24.28 41.55 4.70
CA LYS A 17 -24.78 41.98 6.02
C LYS A 17 -24.04 41.55 7.31
N ASN A 18 -23.59 42.58 8.01
CA ASN A 18 -22.96 42.59 9.33
C ASN A 18 -23.71 41.79 10.41
N MET A 19 -23.11 40.68 10.84
CA MET A 19 -23.10 40.24 12.23
C MET A 19 -21.66 39.87 12.58
N PRO A 20 -21.10 40.32 13.72
CA PRO A 20 -19.80 39.84 14.16
C PRO A 20 -19.93 38.34 14.45
N LYS A 21 -19.36 37.51 13.58
CA LYS A 21 -19.18 36.08 13.85
C LYS A 21 -18.24 36.00 15.06
N LEU A 22 -18.77 35.65 16.23
CA LEU A 22 -17.94 35.24 17.36
C LEU A 22 -16.99 34.17 16.83
N MET A 23 -15.69 34.50 16.78
CA MET A 23 -14.66 33.52 16.51
C MET A 23 -14.74 32.52 17.66
N LYS A 24 -15.22 31.31 17.37
CA LYS A 24 -15.11 30.20 18.31
C LYS A 24 -13.62 30.09 18.62
N ASN A 25 -13.26 30.28 19.89
CA ASN A 25 -11.94 29.95 20.40
C ASN A 25 -11.75 28.45 20.18
N VAL A 26 -11.18 28.07 19.03
CA VAL A 26 -10.80 26.68 18.76
C VAL A 26 -9.62 26.44 19.69
N LYS A 27 -9.92 25.88 20.85
CA LYS A 27 -8.94 25.31 21.76
C LYS A 27 -8.24 24.23 20.96
N THR A 28 -7.03 24.52 20.49
CA THR A 28 -6.17 23.55 19.82
C THR A 28 -5.73 22.56 20.89
N GLU A 29 -6.55 21.54 21.11
CA GLU A 29 -6.18 20.40 21.95
C GLU A 29 -4.89 19.79 21.36
N PRO A 30 -3.86 19.53 22.18
CA PRO A 30 -2.59 19.00 21.68
C PRO A 30 -2.81 17.61 21.08
N ILE A 31 -2.31 17.39 19.85
CA ILE A 31 -2.36 16.09 19.18
C ILE A 31 -1.52 15.10 20.00
N ASN A 32 -2.19 14.13 20.60
CA ASN A 32 -1.54 13.08 21.36
C ASN A 32 -1.05 11.98 20.39
N LEU A 33 0.23 12.03 20.02
CA LEU A 33 0.85 11.08 19.10
C LEU A 33 1.32 9.85 19.87
N LYS A 34 0.72 8.69 19.59
CA LYS A 34 1.18 7.39 20.11
C LYS A 34 2.22 6.79 19.17
N ILE A 35 3.44 6.57 19.68
CA ILE A 35 4.49 5.84 18.98
C ILE A 35 4.28 4.35 19.25
N ILE A 36 4.17 3.55 18.18
CA ILE A 36 3.96 2.10 18.25
C ILE A 36 5.13 1.38 17.59
N GLU A 37 5.29 0.10 17.94
CA GLU A 37 6.26 -0.79 17.31
C GLU A 37 5.91 -1.07 15.85
N LYS A 38 6.91 -1.48 15.06
CA LYS A 38 6.75 -1.88 13.66
C LYS A 38 5.77 -3.06 13.56
N PHE A 39 4.77 -2.91 12.71
CA PHE A 39 3.83 -3.99 12.40
C PHE A 39 4.54 -5.03 11.51
N SER A 40 4.66 -6.28 12.00
CA SER A 40 5.25 -7.41 11.28
C SER A 40 4.29 -8.60 11.28
N PRO A 41 3.24 -8.57 10.44
CA PRO A 41 2.26 -9.66 10.37
C PRO A 41 2.88 -10.91 9.75
N THR A 42 2.43 -12.07 10.19
CA THR A 42 2.67 -13.33 9.48
C THR A 42 1.86 -13.30 8.19
N ILE A 43 2.52 -13.61 7.07
CA ILE A 43 1.91 -13.62 5.75
C ILE A 43 1.37 -15.01 5.49
N ILE A 44 0.10 -15.07 5.12
CA ILE A 44 -0.59 -16.31 4.79
C ILE A 44 -0.65 -16.39 3.26
N SER A 45 -0.04 -17.44 2.69
CA SER A 45 -0.02 -17.67 1.25
C SER A 45 -1.02 -18.75 0.86
N PHE A 46 -1.73 -18.52 -0.23
CA PHE A 46 -2.69 -19.45 -0.83
C PHE A 46 -2.22 -19.79 -2.25
N GLU A 47 -2.24 -21.08 -2.59
CA GLU A 47 -1.84 -21.54 -3.91
C GLU A 47 -2.98 -21.31 -4.91
N THR A 48 -4.22 -21.48 -4.45
CA THR A 48 -5.42 -21.38 -5.29
C THR A 48 -6.37 -20.28 -4.80
N PRO A 49 -7.13 -19.64 -5.72
CA PRO A 49 -8.22 -18.73 -5.36
C PRO A 49 -9.33 -19.40 -4.53
N GLU A 50 -9.47 -20.71 -4.66
CA GLU A 50 -10.50 -21.50 -3.97
C GLU A 50 -10.18 -21.63 -2.47
N GLU A 51 -8.93 -21.88 -2.11
CA GLU A 51 -8.46 -21.86 -0.71
C GLU A 51 -8.70 -20.48 -0.07
N PHE A 52 -8.35 -19.40 -0.79
CA PHE A 52 -8.60 -18.05 -0.29
C PHE A 52 -10.09 -17.78 -0.11
N LYS A 53 -10.95 -18.32 -0.99
CA LYS A 53 -12.40 -18.15 -0.90
C LYS A 53 -12.98 -18.86 0.34
N GLU A 54 -12.50 -20.05 0.66
CA GLU A 54 -12.89 -20.79 1.86
C GLU A 54 -12.49 -20.00 3.12
N TYR A 55 -11.23 -19.58 3.20
CA TYR A 55 -10.74 -18.75 4.31
C TYR A 55 -11.51 -17.41 4.46
N LEU A 56 -11.80 -16.77 3.32
CA LEU A 56 -12.58 -15.54 3.29
C LEU A 56 -13.97 -15.80 3.86
N SER A 57 -14.61 -16.93 3.54
CA SER A 57 -15.96 -17.27 3.99
C SER A 57 -16.08 -17.43 5.51
N GLU A 58 -15.03 -17.92 6.16
CA GLU A 58 -14.97 -18.07 7.61
C GLU A 58 -14.77 -16.72 8.32
N ASN A 59 -14.10 -15.76 7.67
CA ASN A 59 -13.61 -14.53 8.29
C ASN A 59 -14.16 -13.23 7.63
N ILE A 60 -15.27 -13.31 6.88
CA ILE A 60 -15.81 -12.23 6.04
C ILE A 60 -15.97 -10.92 6.81
N GLU A 61 -16.52 -10.98 8.02
CA GLU A 61 -16.83 -9.82 8.87
C GLU A 61 -15.58 -8.98 9.15
N GLU A 62 -14.46 -9.64 9.44
CA GLU A 62 -13.20 -8.98 9.74
C GLU A 62 -12.53 -8.43 8.46
N LEU A 63 -12.41 -9.26 7.42
CA LEU A 63 -11.70 -8.89 6.19
C LEU A 63 -12.42 -7.77 5.42
N LYS A 64 -13.76 -7.69 5.51
CA LYS A 64 -14.54 -6.59 4.90
C LYS A 64 -14.16 -5.22 5.45
N ASN A 65 -13.74 -5.13 6.71
CA ASN A 65 -13.35 -3.86 7.32
C ASN A 65 -11.90 -3.45 7.05
N TRP A 66 -11.06 -4.37 6.54
CA TRP A 66 -9.65 -4.07 6.28
C TRP A 66 -9.44 -3.31 4.98
N THR A 67 -8.40 -2.48 4.89
CA THR A 67 -8.03 -1.84 3.62
C THR A 67 -7.48 -2.88 2.64
N THR A 68 -7.58 -2.63 1.34
CA THR A 68 -6.95 -3.50 0.32
C THR A 68 -5.45 -3.62 0.53
N GLN A 69 -4.78 -2.54 0.94
CA GLN A 69 -3.35 -2.58 1.27
C GLN A 69 -3.08 -3.57 2.41
N LYS A 70 -3.82 -3.49 3.53
CA LYS A 70 -3.66 -4.42 4.65
C LYS A 70 -3.91 -5.87 4.23
N LEU A 71 -4.93 -6.11 3.40
CA LEU A 71 -5.23 -7.45 2.87
C LEU A 71 -4.07 -7.98 2.02
N ASN A 72 -3.52 -7.18 1.11
CA ASN A 72 -2.38 -7.60 0.27
C ASN A 72 -1.07 -7.75 1.04
N THR A 73 -0.89 -7.03 2.17
CA THR A 73 0.26 -7.24 3.06
C THR A 73 0.17 -8.54 3.82
N GLN A 74 -1.03 -8.95 4.22
CA GLN A 74 -1.22 -10.13 5.08
C GLN A 74 -1.49 -11.42 4.30
N TYR A 75 -2.05 -11.30 3.10
CA TYR A 75 -2.51 -12.43 2.30
C TYR A 75 -1.91 -12.37 0.89
N HIS A 76 -1.29 -13.47 0.48
CA HIS A 76 -0.75 -13.64 -0.87
C HIS A 76 -1.52 -14.76 -1.59
N ILE A 77 -2.00 -14.50 -2.80
CA ILE A 77 -2.65 -15.51 -3.65
C ILE A 77 -1.86 -15.62 -4.94
N ASN A 78 -1.42 -16.83 -5.29
CA ASN A 78 -0.59 -17.03 -6.48
C ASN A 78 -1.29 -16.53 -7.76
N GLY A 79 -0.68 -15.57 -8.45
CA GLY A 79 -1.20 -14.98 -9.68
C GLY A 79 -2.36 -13.99 -9.52
N TYR A 80 -2.72 -13.60 -8.29
CA TYR A 80 -3.80 -12.64 -8.02
C TYR A 80 -3.41 -11.57 -6.99
N ARG A 81 -4.02 -10.38 -7.13
CA ARG A 81 -4.01 -9.32 -6.11
C ARG A 81 -5.41 -9.11 -5.55
N ILE A 82 -5.49 -8.87 -4.25
CA ILE A 82 -6.75 -8.56 -3.58
C ILE A 82 -7.16 -7.12 -3.91
N THR A 83 -8.39 -6.95 -4.36
CA THR A 83 -9.01 -5.67 -4.69
C THR A 83 -10.35 -5.56 -4.00
N LYS A 84 -10.90 -4.34 -3.95
CA LYS A 84 -12.27 -4.10 -3.51
C LYS A 84 -13.06 -3.39 -4.58
N ILE A 85 -14.18 -3.96 -4.99
CA ILE A 85 -15.08 -3.40 -5.98
C ILE A 85 -16.44 -3.25 -5.31
N LYS A 86 -16.97 -2.02 -5.24
CA LYS A 86 -18.25 -1.72 -4.58
C LYS A 86 -18.36 -2.25 -3.13
N GLY A 87 -17.24 -2.32 -2.41
CA GLY A 87 -17.19 -2.81 -1.02
C GLY A 87 -17.03 -4.33 -0.88
N GLU A 88 -17.03 -5.08 -1.98
CA GLU A 88 -16.82 -6.53 -1.99
C GLU A 88 -15.35 -6.87 -2.31
N ILE A 89 -14.82 -7.88 -1.65
CA ILE A 89 -13.46 -8.38 -1.90
C ILE A 89 -13.45 -9.16 -3.20
N SER A 90 -12.52 -8.82 -4.10
CA SER A 90 -12.39 -9.41 -5.42
C SER A 90 -10.93 -9.67 -5.74
N LEU A 91 -10.65 -10.71 -6.53
CA LEU A 91 -9.29 -11.01 -6.99
C LEU A 91 -9.07 -10.46 -8.40
N ARG A 92 -8.01 -9.69 -8.58
CA ARG A 92 -7.53 -9.25 -9.89
C ARG A 92 -6.41 -10.16 -10.34
N LYS A 93 -6.56 -10.78 -11.51
CA LYS A 93 -5.50 -11.61 -12.12
C LYS A 93 -4.31 -10.73 -12.49
N VAL A 94 -3.12 -11.16 -12.11
CA VAL A 94 -1.86 -10.52 -12.52
C VAL A 94 -1.41 -11.29 -13.76
N ASN A 95 -1.46 -10.64 -14.93
CA ASN A 95 -1.09 -11.29 -16.18
C ASN A 95 0.41 -11.61 -16.16
N GLY A 96 0.74 -12.89 -16.00
CA GLY A 96 2.11 -13.38 -16.04
C GLY A 96 2.73 -13.22 -17.42
N THR A 97 3.43 -12.11 -17.65
CA THR A 97 4.68 -12.08 -18.41
C THR A 97 5.48 -10.87 -17.92
N ASN A 98 6.74 -11.13 -17.58
CA ASN A 98 7.69 -10.23 -16.94
C ASN A 98 7.44 -10.09 -15.44
N THR A 99 8.33 -10.71 -14.66
CA THR A 99 9.24 -10.09 -13.66
C THR A 99 9.26 -8.54 -13.56
N ASN A 100 8.16 -7.84 -13.74
CA ASN A 100 7.97 -6.54 -13.13
C ASN A 100 7.46 -6.86 -11.75
N VAL A 101 8.43 -6.93 -10.85
CA VAL A 101 8.21 -6.59 -9.46
C VAL A 101 7.48 -5.25 -9.49
N ASP A 102 6.15 -5.29 -9.40
CA ASP A 102 5.38 -4.13 -8.96
C ASP A 102 5.82 -3.96 -7.51
N ILE A 103 6.96 -3.29 -7.32
CA ILE A 103 7.52 -2.88 -6.04
C ILE A 103 6.54 -1.84 -5.50
N ASP A 104 5.43 -2.31 -4.93
CA ASP A 104 4.86 -1.63 -3.79
C ASP A 104 5.96 -1.72 -2.73
N ASN A 105 6.61 -0.59 -2.44
CA ASN A 105 7.86 -0.46 -1.66
C ASN A 105 7.86 -1.07 -0.24
N ASP A 106 6.78 -1.75 0.16
CA ASP A 106 6.57 -2.28 1.51
C ASP A 106 6.62 -3.81 1.60
N TYR A 107 6.70 -4.56 0.49
CA TYR A 107 6.88 -6.02 0.55
C TYR A 107 7.89 -6.54 -0.47
N ILE A 108 8.97 -7.08 0.06
CA ILE A 108 10.03 -7.75 -0.69
C ILE A 108 9.88 -9.25 -0.47
N ASP A 109 9.44 -9.96 -1.50
CA ASP A 109 9.44 -11.43 -1.50
C ASP A 109 10.88 -11.94 -1.60
N ALA A 110 11.34 -12.63 -0.55
CA ALA A 110 12.67 -13.20 -0.49
C ALA A 110 12.92 -14.23 -1.59
N ASN A 111 11.90 -15.02 -1.98
CA ASN A 111 12.03 -16.02 -3.03
C ASN A 111 12.23 -15.37 -4.40
N ALA A 112 11.50 -14.29 -4.68
CA ALA A 112 11.69 -13.49 -5.88
C ALA A 112 13.11 -12.91 -5.98
N ILE A 113 13.71 -12.49 -4.85
CA ILE A 113 15.12 -12.08 -4.80
C ILE A 113 16.04 -13.25 -5.14
N TYR A 114 15.84 -14.43 -4.53
CA TYR A 114 16.68 -15.59 -4.77
C TYR A 114 16.68 -16.01 -6.24
N GLU A 115 15.51 -16.01 -6.89
CA GLU A 115 15.39 -16.32 -8.32
C GLU A 115 16.11 -15.28 -9.19
N LEU A 116 15.98 -13.99 -8.87
CA LEU A 116 16.68 -12.91 -9.57
C LEU A 116 18.20 -13.04 -9.45
N LEU A 117 18.72 -13.32 -8.25
CA LEU A 117 20.14 -13.53 -8.00
C LEU A 117 20.67 -14.74 -8.76
N ASN A 118 19.94 -15.85 -8.76
CA ASN A 118 20.36 -17.05 -9.49
C ASN A 118 20.40 -16.80 -11.01
N ASN A 119 19.40 -16.08 -11.54
CA ASN A 119 19.39 -15.68 -12.94
C ASN A 119 20.53 -14.73 -13.30
N LEU A 120 20.95 -13.84 -12.39
CA LEU A 120 22.12 -13.01 -12.60
C LEU A 120 23.42 -13.84 -12.61
N ASN A 121 23.59 -14.75 -11.65
CA ASN A 121 24.77 -15.62 -11.59
C ASN A 121 24.92 -16.44 -12.87
N THR A 122 23.85 -17.08 -13.35
CA THR A 122 23.91 -17.86 -14.60
C THR A 122 24.24 -17.02 -15.83
N LYS A 123 23.83 -15.74 -15.88
CA LYS A 123 24.21 -14.82 -16.96
C LYS A 123 25.68 -14.42 -16.87
N ILE A 124 26.17 -14.17 -15.66
CA ILE A 124 27.59 -13.87 -15.41
C ILE A 124 28.46 -15.06 -15.84
N ASP A 125 28.10 -16.28 -15.45
CA ASP A 125 28.83 -17.49 -15.84
C ASP A 125 28.90 -17.67 -17.35
N LYS A 126 27.77 -17.44 -18.05
CA LYS A 126 27.73 -17.46 -19.52
C LYS A 126 28.67 -16.42 -20.13
N PHE A 127 28.71 -15.21 -19.57
CA PHE A 127 29.58 -14.14 -20.04
C PHE A 127 31.06 -14.45 -19.80
N ILE A 128 31.40 -14.98 -18.62
CA ILE A 128 32.74 -15.46 -18.27
C ILE A 128 33.20 -16.53 -19.25
N ASN A 129 32.34 -17.51 -19.56
CA ASN A 129 32.67 -18.57 -20.51
C ASN A 129 32.88 -18.04 -21.93
N LEU A 130 32.17 -16.97 -22.31
CA LEU A 130 32.32 -16.34 -23.62
C LEU A 130 33.65 -15.58 -23.76
N LEU A 131 34.16 -15.02 -22.66
CA LEU A 131 35.43 -14.29 -22.62
C LEU A 131 36.67 -15.18 -22.50
N HIS A 132 36.49 -16.43 -22.07
CA HIS A 132 37.56 -17.43 -21.98
C HIS A 132 37.64 -18.35 -23.23
N GLN A 133 36.88 -18.06 -24.28
CA GLN A 133 37.05 -18.61 -25.64
C GLN A 133 38.01 -17.72 -26.45
#